data_AF-A0A0P9FZ91-F1
#
_entry.id   AF-A0A0P9FZ91-F1
#
_cell.length_a   1.000
_cell.length_b   1.000
_cell.length_c   1.000
_cell.angle_alpha   90.00
_cell.angle_beta   90.00
_cell.angle_gamma   90.00
#
_symmetry.space_group_name_H-M   'P 1'
#
loop_
_entity.id
_entity.type
_entity.pdbx_description
1 polymer ?
#
loop_
_entity_poly.entity_id
_entity_poly.type
_entity_poly.pdbx_seq_one_letter_code
_entity_poly.pdbx_strand_id
1 'polypeptide(L)'
;MAKLFFLLSGEHPTLPFSELRAILEAEGHEHRVLEKLIQVLRLEANPHSIKSVAYRSAMTRVCGIELSNCKAMVTEIMQRMYSASLEGLIEQVKALSFGCEG
;
A
#
# COMPACT_ATOMS: atom_id res chain seq x y z
N MET A 1 4.44 -1.93 13.61
CA MET A 1 4.58 -2.02 12.14
C MET A 1 3.19 -2.25 11.55
N ALA A 2 2.92 -1.78 10.34
CA ALA A 2 1.63 -1.92 9.66
C ALA A 2 1.84 -2.54 8.27
N LYS A 3 0.78 -3.15 7.74
CA LYS A 3 0.74 -3.62 6.35
C LYS A 3 0.50 -2.43 5.44
N LEU A 4 1.39 -2.24 4.47
CA LEU A 4 1.37 -1.16 3.51
C LEU A 4 1.25 -1.74 2.10
N PHE A 5 0.57 -1.01 1.22
CA PHE A 5 0.55 -1.30 -0.20
C PHE A 5 1.08 -0.11 -1.00
N PHE A 6 1.73 -0.44 -2.12
CA PHE A 6 2.25 0.54 -3.06
C PHE A 6 1.86 0.11 -4.48
N LEU A 7 1.07 0.94 -5.16
CA LEU A 7 0.77 0.82 -6.58
C LEU A 7 1.85 1.54 -7.37
N LEU A 8 2.55 0.80 -8.22
CA LEU A 8 3.69 1.24 -9.02
C LEU A 8 3.26 1.51 -10.46
N SER A 9 4.02 2.33 -11.18
CA SER A 9 3.69 2.73 -12.56
C SER A 9 3.60 1.54 -13.52
N GLY A 10 4.38 0.48 -13.28
CA GLY A 10 4.45 -0.69 -14.15
C GLY A 10 5.16 -0.43 -15.49
N GLU A 11 5.80 0.73 -15.66
CA GLU A 11 6.56 1.08 -16.86
C GLU A 11 7.76 0.15 -17.09
N HIS A 12 8.27 -0.46 -16.01
CA HIS A 12 9.36 -1.41 -16.07
C HIS A 12 9.14 -2.57 -15.07
N PRO A 13 9.52 -3.82 -15.40
CA PRO A 13 9.27 -4.98 -14.55
C PRO A 13 9.96 -4.96 -13.17
N THR A 14 11.03 -4.19 -13.03
CA THR A 14 11.89 -4.21 -11.82
C THR A 14 12.24 -2.83 -11.27
N LEU A 15 12.21 -1.77 -12.10
CA LEU A 15 12.73 -0.46 -11.72
C LEU A 15 11.86 0.22 -10.65
N PRO A 16 10.51 0.27 -10.76
CA PRO A 16 9.67 0.84 -9.71
C PRO A 16 9.83 0.14 -8.36
N PHE A 17 9.97 -1.20 -8.38
CA PHE A 17 10.21 -1.98 -7.17
C PHE A 17 11.57 -1.66 -6.52
N SER A 18 12.59 -1.43 -7.35
CA SER A 18 13.94 -1.13 -6.89
C SER A 18 14.02 0.29 -6.34
N GLU A 19 13.37 1.26 -6.98
CA GLU A 19 13.24 2.64 -6.48
C GLU A 19 12.59 2.65 -5.09
N LEU A 20 11.44 1.98 -4.94
CA LEU A 20 10.73 1.91 -3.67
C LEU A 20 11.60 1.31 -2.56
N ARG A 21 12.30 0.20 -2.82
CA ARG A 21 13.21 -0.40 -1.85
C ARG A 21 14.37 0.51 -1.49
N ALA A 22 15.00 1.15 -2.48
CA ALA A 22 16.10 2.07 -2.26
C ALA A 22 15.69 3.26 -1.38
N ILE A 23 14.46 3.77 -1.53
CA ILE A 23 13.94 4.82 -0.66
C ILE A 23 13.78 4.31 0.77
N LEU A 24 13.17 3.14 0.97
CA LEU A 24 12.97 2.55 2.30
C LEU A 24 14.30 2.32 3.01
N GLU A 25 15.28 1.75 2.30
CA GLU A 25 16.63 1.48 2.83
C GLU A 25 17.39 2.78 3.14
N ALA A 26 17.35 3.78 2.25
CA ALA A 26 18.04 5.05 2.46
C ALA A 26 17.51 5.86 3.65
N GLU A 27 16.23 5.69 3.98
CA GLU A 27 15.58 6.34 5.12
C GLU A 27 15.65 5.49 6.41
N GLY A 28 16.27 4.30 6.34
CA GLY A 28 16.43 3.40 7.48
C GLY A 28 15.13 2.74 7.92
N HIS A 29 14.13 2.62 7.04
CA HIS A 29 12.88 1.94 7.36
C HIS A 29 13.06 0.42 7.24
N GLU A 30 13.05 -0.26 8.39
CA GLU A 30 12.91 -1.70 8.43
C GLU A 30 11.61 -2.12 7.75
N HIS A 31 11.72 -3.05 6.80
CA HIS A 31 10.58 -3.52 6.03
C HIS A 31 10.69 -5.00 5.71
N ARG A 32 9.52 -5.65 5.61
CA ARG A 32 9.38 -7.04 5.20
C ARG A 32 8.42 -7.14 4.03
N VAL A 33 8.89 -7.63 2.89
CA VAL A 33 8.01 -7.87 1.74
C VAL A 33 7.06 -9.03 2.06
N LEU A 34 5.76 -8.79 1.93
CA LEU A 34 4.71 -9.78 2.14
C LEU A 34 4.33 -10.45 0.82
N GLU A 35 4.19 -9.65 -0.24
CA GLU A 35 3.79 -10.13 -1.57
C GLU A 35 4.23 -9.16 -2.65
N LYS A 36 4.61 -9.70 -3.82
CA LYS A 36 4.93 -8.94 -5.02
C LYS A 36 3.98 -9.36 -6.14
N LEU A 37 3.16 -8.42 -6.61
CA LEU A 37 2.27 -8.55 -7.77
C LEU A 37 2.87 -7.76 -8.96
N ILE A 38 2.17 -7.72 -10.10
CA ILE A 38 2.67 -7.09 -11.33
C ILE A 38 2.95 -5.60 -11.13
N GLN A 39 2.00 -4.86 -10.53
CA GLN A 39 2.13 -3.43 -10.25
C GLN A 39 1.96 -3.08 -8.77
N VAL A 40 1.73 -4.07 -7.90
CA VAL A 40 1.49 -3.81 -6.49
C VAL A 40 2.56 -4.50 -5.65
N LEU A 41 3.19 -3.74 -4.75
CA LEU A 41 4.05 -4.28 -3.70
C LEU A 41 3.34 -4.17 -2.35
N ARG A 42 3.29 -5.30 -1.64
CA ARG A 42 2.78 -5.37 -0.27
C ARG A 42 3.94 -5.65 0.68
N LEU A 43 4.06 -4.83 1.72
CA LEU A 43 5.12 -4.98 2.70
C LEU A 43 4.65 -4.55 4.08
N GLU A 44 5.34 -5.03 5.10
CA GLU A 44 5.16 -4.60 6.47
C GLU A 44 6.29 -3.64 6.84
N ALA A 45 5.95 -2.41 7.26
CA ALA A 45 6.91 -1.40 7.66
C ALA A 45 6.27 -0.38 8.62
N ASN A 46 7.03 0.62 9.03
CA ASN A 46 6.49 1.76 9.78
C ASN A 46 5.58 2.61 8.85
N PRO A 47 4.35 2.97 9.24
CA PRO A 47 3.49 3.87 8.45
C PRO A 47 4.14 5.21 8.08
N HIS A 48 5.10 5.70 8.86
CA HIS A 48 5.87 6.91 8.54
C HIS A 48 6.63 6.80 7.21
N SER A 49 7.00 5.58 6.80
CA SER A 49 7.67 5.32 5.52
C SER A 49 6.83 5.72 4.30
N ILE A 50 5.49 5.74 4.41
CA ILE A 50 4.59 6.21 3.34
C ILE A 50 4.96 7.64 2.93
N LYS A 51 5.26 8.52 3.89
CA LYS A 51 5.61 9.92 3.59
C LYS A 51 6.94 10.02 2.85
N SER A 52 7.95 9.26 3.28
CA SER A 52 9.24 9.22 2.61
C SER A 52 9.10 8.74 1.16
N VAL A 53 8.31 7.69 0.93
CA VAL A 53 8.05 7.16 -0.42
C VAL A 53 7.26 8.15 -1.26
N ALA A 54 6.16 8.70 -0.73
CA ALA A 54 5.31 9.65 -1.46
C ALA A 54 6.08 10.92 -1.88
N TYR A 55 7.08 11.34 -1.10
CA TYR A 55 7.90 12.51 -1.40
C TYR A 55 9.01 12.22 -2.42
N ARG A 56 9.60 11.02 -2.40
CA ARG A 56 10.82 10.69 -3.15
C ARG A 56 10.61 9.83 -4.39
N SER A 57 9.51 9.08 -4.47
CA SER A 57 9.28 8.12 -5.55
C SER A 57 8.71 8.79 -6.78
N ALA A 58 9.33 8.54 -7.94
CA ALA A 58 8.80 8.95 -9.24
C ALA A 58 7.88 7.88 -9.85
N MET A 59 8.04 6.61 -9.44
CA MET A 59 7.35 5.47 -10.03
C MET A 59 6.28 4.83 -9.13
N THR A 60 5.97 5.42 -7.98
CA THR A 60 4.84 5.05 -7.12
C THR A 60 3.66 5.97 -7.39
N ARG A 61 2.54 5.39 -7.83
CA ARG A 61 1.29 6.11 -8.13
C ARG A 61 0.44 6.32 -6.89
N VAL A 62 0.27 5.27 -6.08
CA VAL A 62 -0.54 5.28 -4.86
C VAL A 62 0.19 4.52 -3.78
N CYS A 63 0.15 5.02 -2.54
CA CYS A 63 0.69 4.35 -1.38
C CYS A 63 -0.21 4.55 -0.17
N GLY A 64 -0.30 3.55 0.70
CA GLY A 64 -1.18 3.64 1.85
C GLY A 64 -1.13 2.42 2.75
N ILE A 65 -1.92 2.50 3.83
CA ILE A 65 -2.13 1.38 4.75
C ILE A 65 -3.09 0.39 4.07
N GLU A 66 -2.71 -0.88 4.09
CA GLU A 66 -3.57 -1.95 3.60
C GLU A 66 -4.62 -2.29 4.66
N LEU A 67 -5.90 -2.14 4.28
CA LEU A 67 -7.03 -2.51 5.14
C LEU A 67 -7.31 -4.02 5.08
N SER A 68 -7.37 -4.57 3.86
CA SER A 68 -7.61 -6.00 3.64
C SER A 68 -7.10 -6.44 2.26
N ASN A 69 -6.93 -7.75 2.09
CA ASN A 69 -6.60 -8.41 0.83
C ASN A 69 -7.46 -9.68 0.70
N CYS A 70 -8.05 -9.88 -0.49
CA CYS A 70 -8.87 -11.04 -0.83
C CYS A 70 -8.93 -11.27 -2.33
N LYS A 71 -9.49 -12.41 -2.76
CA LYS A 71 -9.78 -12.63 -4.17
C LYS A 71 -10.89 -11.69 -4.63
N ALA A 72 -10.93 -11.42 -5.93
CA ALA A 72 -11.95 -10.61 -6.59
C ALA A 72 -13.29 -11.36 -6.72
N MET A 73 -13.84 -11.82 -5.59
CA MET A 73 -15.15 -12.44 -5.49
C MET A 73 -16.01 -11.58 -4.56
N VAL A 74 -17.22 -11.22 -5.00
CA VAL A 74 -18.12 -10.32 -4.25
C VAL A 74 -18.35 -10.81 -2.81
N THR A 75 -18.55 -12.11 -2.63
CA THR A 75 -18.75 -12.72 -1.30
C THR A 75 -17.54 -12.52 -0.38
N GLU A 76 -16.33 -12.72 -0.91
CA GLU A 76 -15.09 -12.58 -0.14
C GLU A 76 -14.80 -11.11 0.18
N ILE A 77 -15.02 -10.21 -0.78
CA ILE A 77 -14.89 -8.76 -0.59
C ILE A 77 -15.83 -8.30 0.52
N MET A 78 -17.11 -8.66 0.46
CA MET A 78 -18.09 -8.26 1.48
C MET A 78 -17.70 -8.80 2.85
N GLN A 79 -17.38 -10.09 2.95
CA GLN A 79 -16.98 -10.71 4.21
C GLN A 79 -15.75 -10.02 4.83
N ARG A 80 -14.75 -9.69 4.00
CA ARG A 80 -13.55 -8.99 4.47
C ARG A 80 -13.82 -7.57 4.89
N MET A 81 -14.65 -6.84 4.16
CA MET A 81 -15.03 -5.47 4.51
C MET A 81 -15.79 -5.42 5.84
N TYR A 82 -16.72 -6.35 6.10
CA TYR A 82 -17.41 -6.44 7.40
C TYR A 82 -16.47 -6.83 8.55
N SER A 83 -15.43 -7.60 8.28
CA SER A 83 -14.46 -8.03 9.29
C SER A 83 -13.33 -7.02 9.49
N ALA A 84 -13.14 -6.08 8.57
CA ALA A 84 -12.12 -5.05 8.67
C ALA A 84 -12.59 -3.98 9.66
N SER A 85 -11.85 -3.82 10.76
CA SER A 85 -12.11 -2.69 11.66
C SER A 85 -11.65 -1.40 10.98
N LEU A 86 -12.60 -0.48 10.79
CA LEU A 86 -12.37 0.89 10.31
C LEU A 86 -12.33 1.90 11.48
N GLU A 87 -12.44 1.40 12.71
CA GLU A 87 -12.39 2.21 13.93
C GLU A 87 -11.03 2.92 14.02
N GLY A 88 -11.03 4.20 14.40
CA GLY A 88 -9.83 5.04 14.45
C GLY A 88 -9.31 5.57 13.11
N LEU A 89 -9.76 5.03 11.96
CA LEU A 89 -9.42 5.57 10.63
C LEU A 89 -10.43 6.62 10.16
N ILE A 90 -11.73 6.35 10.35
CA ILE A 90 -12.81 7.23 9.89
C ILE A 90 -12.92 8.49 10.75
N GLU A 91 -12.61 8.40 12.05
CA GLU A 91 -12.71 9.52 12.98
C GLU A 91 -11.74 10.68 12.66
N GLN A 92 -10.71 10.41 11.86
CA GLN A 92 -9.67 11.37 11.51
C GLN A 92 -9.86 12.02 10.13
N VAL A 93 -10.88 11.60 9.36
CA VAL A 93 -11.08 12.05 7.98
C VAL A 93 -12.35 12.88 7.83
N LYS A 94 -12.27 13.99 7.07
CA LYS A 94 -13.41 14.89 6.80
C LYS A 94 -14.40 14.32 5.78
N ALA A 95 -13.92 13.43 4.91
CA ALA A 95 -14.71 12.79 3.87
C ALA A 95 -14.09 11.43 3.55
N LEU A 96 -14.95 10.45 3.22
CA LEU A 96 -14.56 9.13 2.78
C LEU A 96 -15.05 8.92 1.34
N SER A 97 -14.15 8.53 0.46
CA SER A 97 -14.45 8.21 -0.94
C SER A 97 -13.88 6.84 -1.30
N PHE A 98 -14.64 6.08 -2.08
CA PHE A 98 -14.18 4.80 -2.62
C PHE A 98 -13.75 5.00 -4.07
N GLY A 99 -12.48 4.73 -4.36
CA GLY A 99 -11.93 4.73 -5.71
C GLY A 99 -11.59 3.31 -6.15
N CYS A 100 -11.71 3.04 -7.45
CA CYS A 100 -11.21 1.83 -8.07
C CYS A 100 -10.12 2.25 -9.06
N GLU A 101 -8.87 1.82 -8.83
CA GLU A 101 -7.77 2.02 -9.77
C GLU A 101 -7.76 0.81 -10.74
N GLY A 102 -7.76 1.09 -12.04
CA GLY A 102 -7.78 0.09 -13.13
C GLY A 102 -6.70 0.33 -14.17
#